data_AF-A0A917YPI5-F1
#
_entry.id   AF-A0A917YPI5-F1
#
_cell.length_a   1.000
_cell.length_b   1.000
_cell.length_c   1.000
_cell.angle_alpha   90.00
_cell.angle_beta   90.00
_cell.angle_gamma   90.00
#
_symmetry.space_group_name_H-M   'P 1'
#
loop_
_entity.id
_entity.type
_entity.pdbx_description
1 polymer ?
#
loop_
_entity_poly.entity_id
_entity_poly.type
_entity_poly.pdbx_seq_one_letter_code
_entity_poly.pdbx_strand_id
1 'polypeptide(L)' 'MTTSPLSGPNPSNITRAKALATAGQLLAHARAERDTLSPAEAARLAHRPGGIPLEDLEASIRAQRERARTTRATSAA' A
#
# COMPACT_ATOMS: atom_id res chain seq x y z
N MET A 1 -25.68 16.23 -34.12
CA MET A 1 -26.32 15.45 -33.05
C MET A 1 -25.23 14.61 -32.40
N THR A 2 -25.17 14.63 -31.08
CA THR A 2 -23.93 14.68 -30.30
C THR A 2 -23.75 13.40 -29.48
N THR A 3 -22.53 12.85 -29.56
CA THR A 3 -21.80 11.96 -28.62
C THR A 3 -22.38 10.59 -28.21
N SER A 4 -21.58 9.58 -28.57
CA SER A 4 -21.50 8.18 -28.13
C SER A 4 -21.82 7.92 -26.65
N PRO A 5 -22.41 6.75 -26.32
CA PRO A 5 -22.56 6.34 -24.94
C PRO A 5 -21.20 5.93 -24.38
N LEU A 6 -20.79 6.61 -23.31
CA LEU A 6 -19.74 6.19 -22.39
C LEU A 6 -20.12 4.82 -21.79
N SER A 7 -19.76 3.73 -22.47
CA SER A 7 -19.85 2.38 -21.92
C SER A 7 -18.60 2.08 -21.11
N GLY A 8 -18.51 2.71 -19.95
CA GLY A 8 -17.60 2.28 -18.88
C GLY A 8 -18.16 1.03 -18.19
N PRO A 9 -17.33 0.19 -17.58
CA PRO A 9 -17.80 -1.01 -16.87
C PRO A 9 -18.76 -0.64 -15.73
N ASN A 10 -19.97 -1.22 -15.76
CA ASN A 10 -21.01 -1.04 -14.76
C ASN A 10 -20.59 -1.77 -13.46
N PRO A 11 -20.41 -1.08 -12.32
CA PRO A 11 -19.94 -1.70 -11.07
C PRO A 11 -20.93 -2.73 -10.49
N SER A 12 -22.17 -2.72 -10.97
CA SER A 12 -23.28 -3.62 -10.61
C SER A 12 -23.09 -5.09 -11.04
N ASN A 13 -22.03 -5.42 -11.78
CA ASN A 13 -21.78 -6.79 -12.26
C ASN A 13 -20.45 -7.41 -11.76
N ILE A 14 -19.85 -6.83 -10.72
CA ILE A 14 -18.68 -7.42 -10.07
C ILE A 14 -19.16 -8.43 -9.02
N THR A 15 -18.85 -9.70 -9.24
CA THR A 15 -19.10 -10.73 -8.21
C THR A 15 -18.21 -10.48 -6.99
N ARG A 16 -18.71 -10.86 -5.80
CA ARG A 16 -17.93 -10.76 -4.55
C ARG A 16 -16.53 -11.37 -4.67
N ALA A 17 -16.42 -12.53 -5.33
CA ALA A 17 -15.15 -13.19 -5.57
C ALA A 17 -14.19 -12.33 -6.41
N LYS A 18 -14.69 -11.70 -7.47
CA LYS A 18 -13.90 -10.79 -8.31
C LYS A 18 -13.47 -9.54 -7.55
N ALA A 19 -14.35 -8.94 -6.75
CA ALA A 19 -14.01 -7.78 -5.91
C ALA A 19 -12.87 -8.10 -4.92
N LEU A 20 -12.96 -9.24 -4.23
CA LEU A 20 -11.93 -9.67 -3.29
C LEU A 20 -10.60 -9.98 -3.98
N ALA A 21 -10.63 -10.63 -5.14
CA ALA A 21 -9.43 -10.90 -5.93
C ALA A 21 -8.74 -9.61 -6.36
N THR A 22 -9.50 -8.64 -6.88
CA THR A 22 -8.98 -7.32 -7.27
C THR A 22 -8.42 -6.55 -6.07
N ALA A 23 -9.12 -6.54 -4.93
CA ALA A 23 -8.62 -5.90 -3.71
C ALA A 23 -7.31 -6.55 -3.22
N GLY A 24 -7.23 -7.89 -3.28
CA GLY A 24 -6.01 -8.62 -2.94
C GLY A 24 -4.83 -8.27 -3.85
N GLN A 25 -5.06 -8.18 -5.16
CA GLN A 25 -4.04 -7.77 -6.14
C GLN A 25 -3.55 -6.34 -5.90
N LEU A 26 -4.48 -5.40 -5.69
CA LEU A 26 -4.14 -4.01 -5.39
C LEU A 26 -3.32 -3.91 -4.10
N LEU A 27 -3.71 -4.65 -3.05
CA LEU A 27 -2.98 -4.68 -1.79
C LEU A 27 -1.58 -5.30 -1.95
N ALA A 28 -1.45 -6.39 -2.71
CA ALA A 28 -0.17 -7.03 -2.97
C ALA A 28 0.78 -6.09 -3.74
N HIS A 29 0.26 -5.41 -4.76
CA HIS A 29 1.02 -4.41 -5.52
C HIS A 29 1.45 -3.24 -4.63
N ALA A 30 0.53 -2.65 -3.88
CA ALA A 30 0.84 -1.54 -2.98
C ALA A 30 1.89 -1.94 -1.92
N ARG A 31 1.87 -3.20 -1.46
CA ARG A 31 2.92 -3.72 -0.57
C ARG A 31 4.26 -3.87 -1.27
N ALA A 32 4.27 -4.40 -2.50
CA ALA A 32 5.49 -4.51 -3.29
C ALA A 32 6.11 -3.13 -3.55
N GLU A 33 5.32 -2.14 -3.96
CA GLU A 33 5.77 -0.76 -4.14
C GLU A 33 6.27 -0.15 -2.83
N ARG A 34 5.57 -0.37 -1.71
CA ARG A 34 6.04 0.13 -0.41
C ARG A 34 7.37 -0.52 -0.01
N ASP A 35 7.57 -1.79 -0.33
CA ASP A 35 8.76 -2.54 0.04
C ASP A 35 9.98 -2.17 -0.83
N THR A 36 9.78 -1.60 -2.03
CA THR A 36 10.87 -1.02 -2.84
C THR A 36 11.33 0.35 -2.34
N LEU A 37 10.53 1.05 -1.54
CA LEU A 37 10.90 2.36 -1.00
C LEU A 37 11.95 2.26 0.11
N SER A 38 12.93 3.15 0.07
CA SER A 38 13.78 3.42 1.23
C SER A 38 12.94 3.98 2.39
N PRO A 39 13.39 3.81 3.65
CA PRO A 39 12.70 4.40 4.80
C PRO A 39 12.46 5.91 4.66
N ALA A 40 13.42 6.64 4.11
CA ALA A 40 13.31 8.09 3.87
C ALA A 40 12.25 8.45 2.81
N GLU A 41 12.15 7.68 1.73
CA GLU A 41 11.09 7.87 0.72
C GLU A 41 9.71 7.53 1.26
N ALA A 42 9.61 6.42 2.02
CA ALA A 42 8.37 6.04 2.69
C ALA A 42 7.92 7.11 3.71
N ALA A 43 8.88 7.70 4.46
CA ALA A 43 8.59 8.79 5.38
C ALA A 43 8.09 10.04 4.63
N ARG A 44 8.74 10.43 3.53
CA ARG A 44 8.29 11.56 2.69
C ARG A 44 6.87 11.38 2.16
N LEU A 45 6.52 10.17 1.71
CA LEU A 45 5.17 9.87 1.23
C LEU A 45 4.12 9.85 2.34
N ALA A 46 4.50 9.42 3.55
CA ALA A 46 3.57 9.32 4.69
C ALA A 46 3.44 10.63 5.49
N HIS A 47 4.35 11.59 5.33
CA HIS A 47 4.31 12.86 6.04
C HIS A 47 3.11 13.71 5.61
N ARG A 48 2.45 14.34 6.60
CA ARG A 48 1.37 15.31 6.40
C ARG A 48 1.64 16.59 7.19
N PRO A 49 1.22 17.77 6.69
CA PRO A 49 1.31 19.01 7.44
C PRO A 49 0.67 18.90 8.83
N GLY A 50 1.37 19.37 9.87
CA GLY A 50 0.93 19.23 11.27
C GLY A 50 1.10 17.83 11.86
N GLY A 51 1.68 16.89 11.11
CA GLY A 51 2.05 15.56 11.60
C GLY A 51 3.41 15.51 12.28
N ILE A 52 3.85 14.31 12.62
CA ILE A 52 5.17 14.10 13.23
C ILE A 52 6.31 14.49 12.27
N PRO A 53 7.47 14.93 12.82
CA PRO A 53 8.66 15.22 12.01
C PRO A 53 9.04 14.04 11.11
N LEU A 54 9.58 14.38 9.94
CA LEU A 54 9.93 13.41 8.91
C LEU A 54 10.99 12.40 9.39
N GLU A 55 11.91 12.88 10.22
CA GLU A 55 13.00 12.12 10.82
C GLU A 55 12.48 11.04 11.78
N ASP A 56 11.51 11.42 12.63
CA ASP A 56 10.86 10.51 13.57
C ASP A 56 10.01 9.46 12.84
N LEU A 57 9.36 9.87 11.75
CA LEU A 57 8.60 8.98 10.89
C LEU A 57 9.51 7.95 10.20
N GLU A 58 10.67 8.38 9.70
CA GLU A 58 11.67 7.47 9.14
C GLU A 58 12.20 6.49 10.20
N ALA A 59 12.56 6.99 11.38
CA ALA A 59 13.04 6.15 12.49
C ALA A 59 11.99 5.10 12.89
N SER A 60 10.72 5.48 12.97
CA SER A 60 9.60 4.58 13.22
C SER A 60 9.47 3.50 12.14
N ILE A 61 9.54 3.88 10.86
CA ILE A 61 9.48 2.94 9.73
C ILE A 61 10.64 1.94 9.79
N ARG A 62 11.86 2.41 10.09
CA ARG A 62 13.04 1.56 10.23
C ARG A 62 12.87 0.55 11.37
N ALA A 63 12.40 1.01 12.53
CA ALA A 63 12.15 0.15 13.69
C ALA A 63 11.06 -0.90 13.41
N GLN A 64 9.99 -0.54 12.70
CA GLN A 64 8.94 -1.48 12.31
C GLN A 64 9.46 -2.55 11.36
N ARG A 65 10.28 -2.17 10.36
CA ARG A 65 10.91 -3.12 9.43
C ARG A 65 11.89 -4.06 10.15
N GLU A 66 12.65 -3.56 11.12
CA GLU A 66 13.53 -4.41 11.93
C GLU A 66 12.76 -5.45 12.73
N ARG A 67 11.70 -5.04 13.43
CA ARG A 67 10.83 -5.97 14.18
C ARG A 67 10.19 -7.03 13.28
N ALA A 68 9.81 -6.66 12.06
CA ALA A 68 9.26 -7.61 11.09
C ALA A 68 10.32 -8.64 10.63
N ARG A 69 11.56 -8.20 10.43
CA ARG A 69 12.68 -9.10 10.08
C ARG A 69 12.98 -10.09 11.20
N THR A 70 13.07 -9.64 12.44
CA THR A 70 13.35 -10.52 13.59
C THR A 70 12.21 -11.52 13.80
N THR A 71 10.95 -11.08 13.72
CA THR A 71 9.78 -11.98 13.82
C THR A 71 9.82 -13.08 12.76
N ARG A 72 10.14 -12.73 11.50
CA ARG A 72 10.25 -13.71 10.41
C ARG A 72 11.41 -14.70 10.60
N ALA A 73 12.53 -14.25 11.17
CA ALA A 73 13.67 -15.13 11.47
C ALA A 73 13.29 -16.17 12.54
N THR A 74 12.57 -15.75 13.58
CA THR A 74 12.11 -16.66 14.65
C THR A 74 11.03 -17.63 14.18
N SER A 75 10.16 -17.25 13.24
CA SER A 75 9.12 -18.15 12.71
C SER A 75 9.62 -19.14 11.65
N ALA A 76 10.85 -18.96 11.14
CA ALA A 76 11.47 -19.81 10.13
C ALA A 76 12.52 -20.78 10.71
N ALA A 77 12.79 -20.67 12.01
CA ALA A 77 13.62 -21.59 12.79
C ALA A 77 12.73 -22.65 13.46
#